data_AF-A0A0F8XT90-F1
#
_entry.id   AF-A0A0F8XT90-F1
#
_cell.length_a   1.000
_cell.length_b   1.000
_cell.length_c   1.000
_cell.angle_alpha   90.00
_cell.angle_beta   90.00
_cell.angle_gamma   90.00
#
_symmetry.space_group_name_H-M   'P 1'
#
loop_
_entity.id
_entity.type
_entity.pdbx_description
1 polymer ?
#
loop_
_entity_poly.entity_id
_entity_poly.type
_entity_poly.pdbx_seq_one_letter_code
_entity_poly.pdbx_strand_id
1 'polypeptide(L)'
;MMKGWKVIDKERRTSALTAIGYGGIIYLLNKKARPLNGYGPLAVFKSKEDATRFACRDRLIAVECLYKKSNLCYLQDISGRKSDISYLPIGTDFASEVTCLE
;
A
#
# COMPACT_ATOMS: atom_id res chain seq x y z
N MET A 1 12.75 0.09 -11.51
CA MET A 1 11.53 0.38 -10.71
C MET A 1 10.34 0.32 -11.64
N MET A 2 9.16 0.00 -11.13
CA MET A 2 7.91 -0.06 -11.89
C MET A 2 7.07 1.18 -11.62
N LYS A 3 6.18 1.54 -12.55
CA LYS A 3 5.16 2.58 -12.35
C LYS A 3 3.86 1.97 -11.86
N GLY A 4 3.15 2.70 -11.01
CA GLY A 4 1.84 2.32 -10.52
C GLY A 4 1.16 3.48 -9.79
N TRP A 5 0.09 3.17 -9.07
CA TRP A 5 -0.75 4.13 -8.39
C TRP A 5 -0.89 3.78 -6.92
N LYS A 6 -0.57 4.72 -6.05
CA LYS A 6 -0.74 4.59 -4.61
C LYS A 6 -1.98 5.37 -4.18
N VAL A 7 -2.87 4.72 -3.44
CA VAL A 7 -4.01 5.41 -2.84
C VAL A 7 -3.61 5.92 -1.46
N ILE A 8 -3.84 7.21 -1.22
CA ILE A 8 -3.44 7.92 0.00
C ILE A 8 -4.61 8.71 0.57
N ASP A 9 -4.61 8.90 1.88
CA ASP A 9 -5.41 9.92 2.55
C ASP A 9 -4.80 11.29 2.26
N LYS A 10 -5.56 12.15 1.60
CA LYS A 10 -5.12 13.48 1.14
C LYS A 10 -4.76 14.42 2.29
N GLU A 11 -5.47 14.34 3.41
CA GLU A 11 -5.28 15.24 4.55
C GLU A 11 -4.10 14.80 5.40
N ARG A 12 -3.97 13.48 5.62
CA ARG A 12 -2.95 12.91 6.52
C ARG A 12 -1.66 12.53 5.81
N ARG A 13 -1.66 12.50 4.47
CA ARG A 13 -0.58 11.94 3.63
C ARG A 13 -0.17 10.54 4.09
N THR A 14 -1.16 9.71 4.40
CA THR A 14 -0.95 8.32 4.80
C THR A 14 -1.47 7.36 3.74
N SER A 15 -0.90 6.17 3.65
CA SER A 15 -1.42 5.10 2.79
C SER A 15 -2.85 4.78 3.22
N ALA A 16 -3.75 4.74 2.24
CA ALA A 16 -5.10 4.28 2.44
C ALA A 16 -5.09 2.75 2.61
N LEU A 17 -4.78 2.29 3.83
CA LEU A 17 -5.08 0.98 4.38
C LEU A 17 -4.86 -0.24 3.46
N THR A 18 -3.80 -1.01 3.68
CA THR A 18 -3.80 -2.42 3.22
C THR A 18 -4.62 -3.21 4.23
N ALA A 19 -5.89 -3.45 3.92
CA ALA A 19 -6.78 -4.23 4.78
C ALA A 19 -6.45 -5.73 4.72
N ILE A 20 -6.30 -6.35 5.87
CA ILE A 20 -6.37 -7.79 6.12
C ILE A 20 -7.56 -8.09 7.02
N GLY A 21 -7.99 -9.36 7.06
CA GLY A 21 -9.23 -9.82 7.73
C GLY A 21 -9.47 -9.39 9.19
N TYR A 22 -8.50 -8.77 9.87
CA TYR A 22 -8.62 -8.23 11.23
C TYR A 22 -8.02 -6.82 11.43
N GLY A 23 -7.69 -6.07 10.36
CA GLY A 23 -7.12 -4.71 10.49
C GLY A 23 -6.36 -4.26 9.24
N GLY A 24 -5.67 -3.13 9.29
CA GLY A 24 -4.79 -2.70 8.21
C GLY A 24 -3.69 -1.79 8.72
N ILE A 25 -2.56 -1.75 8.01
CA ILE A 25 -1.41 -0.92 8.41
C ILE A 25 -1.43 0.38 7.62
N ILE A 26 -1.38 1.48 8.36
CA ILE A 26 -1.31 2.84 7.83
C ILE A 26 0.16 3.25 7.79
N TYR A 27 0.68 3.50 6.60
CA TYR A 27 2.03 4.02 6.40
C TYR A 27 1.98 5.52 6.19
N LEU A 28 2.84 6.29 6.85
CA LEU A 28 3.07 7.68 6.46
C LEU A 28 3.75 7.69 5.08
N LEU A 29 3.15 8.35 4.11
CA LEU A 29 3.71 8.52 2.76
C LEU A 29 4.27 9.93 2.64
N ASN A 30 5.58 10.05 2.81
CA ASN A 30 6.35 11.19 2.30
C ASN A 30 6.74 10.90 0.84
N LYS A 31 7.78 11.56 0.30
CA LYS A 31 8.30 11.26 -1.05
C LYS A 31 8.68 9.78 -1.23
N LYS A 32 9.05 9.04 -0.18
CA LYS A 32 9.56 7.67 -0.25
C LYS A 32 9.26 6.83 0.99
N ALA A 33 8.45 5.79 0.85
CA ALA A 33 8.07 4.87 1.92
C ALA A 33 8.62 3.44 1.73
N ARG A 34 8.88 2.77 2.85
CA ARG A 34 9.25 1.35 2.94
C ARG A 34 8.45 0.70 4.08
N PRO A 35 8.11 -0.60 3.97
CA PRO A 35 7.70 -1.41 5.10
C PRO A 35 8.62 -1.25 6.31
N LEU A 36 8.05 -1.11 7.50
CA LEU A 36 8.80 -1.36 8.73
C LEU A 36 9.00 -2.86 8.90
N ASN A 37 10.06 -3.27 9.59
CA ASN A 37 10.37 -4.68 9.75
C ASN A 37 9.20 -5.39 10.43
N GLY A 38 8.67 -6.44 9.80
CA GLY A 38 7.48 -7.15 10.26
C GLY A 38 6.14 -6.59 9.77
N TYR A 39 6.04 -5.34 9.33
CA TYR A 39 4.75 -4.73 8.95
C TYR A 39 4.26 -5.10 7.53
N GLY A 40 4.97 -6.02 6.86
CA GLY A 40 4.60 -6.56 5.55
C GLY A 40 4.73 -5.59 4.38
N PRO A 41 4.45 -6.02 3.15
CA PRO A 41 4.62 -5.20 1.95
C PRO A 41 3.66 -4.01 1.89
N LEU A 42 4.04 -2.99 1.13
CA LEU A 42 3.13 -1.93 0.69
C LEU A 42 2.28 -2.45 -0.48
N ALA A 43 1.01 -2.04 -0.59
CA ALA A 43 0.19 -2.31 -1.78
C ALA A 43 0.26 -1.15 -2.79
N VAL A 44 0.38 -1.45 -4.09
CA VAL A 44 0.37 -0.48 -5.20
C VAL A 44 -0.55 -0.99 -6.30
N PHE A 45 -1.44 -0.15 -6.82
CA PHE A 45 -2.29 -0.50 -7.96
C PHE A 45 -1.52 -0.39 -9.28
N LYS A 46 -1.75 -1.33 -10.20
CA LYS A 46 -1.17 -1.32 -11.55
C LYS A 46 -1.83 -0.27 -12.45
N SER A 47 -3.13 -0.04 -12.28
CA SER A 47 -3.94 0.85 -13.10
C SER A 47 -4.41 2.08 -12.31
N LYS A 48 -4.67 3.18 -13.02
CA LYS A 48 -5.25 4.38 -12.42
C LYS A 48 -6.72 4.14 -12.07
N GLU A 49 -7.40 3.38 -12.90
CA GLU A 49 -8.83 3.07 -12.82
C GLU A 49 -9.14 2.30 -11.54
N ASP A 50 -8.38 1.24 -11.23
CA ASP A 50 -8.60 0.44 -10.01
C ASP A 50 -8.25 1.25 -8.76
N ALA A 51 -7.17 2.04 -8.82
CA ALA A 51 -6.80 2.94 -7.73
C ALA A 51 -7.89 3.98 -7.45
N THR A 52 -8.44 4.59 -8.49
CA THR A 52 -9.50 5.61 -8.39
C THR A 52 -10.80 5.00 -7.88
N ARG A 53 -11.16 3.79 -8.35
CA ARG A 53 -12.31 3.03 -7.84
C ARG A 53 -12.16 2.71 -6.36
N PHE A 54 -10.96 2.33 -5.91
CA PHE A 54 -10.68 2.11 -4.49
C PHE A 54 -10.70 3.41 -3.69
N ALA A 55 -10.25 4.52 -4.30
CA ALA A 55 -10.23 5.85 -3.71
C ALA A 55 -11.62 6.53 -3.66
N CYS A 56 -12.72 5.83 -3.94
CA CYS A 56 -14.08 6.40 -4.04
C CYS A 56 -14.64 7.01 -2.73
N ARG A 57 -13.85 7.08 -1.66
CA ARG A 57 -14.19 7.74 -0.40
C ARG A 57 -13.62 9.17 -0.41
N ASP A 58 -14.38 10.15 0.08
CA ASP A 58 -14.10 11.60 -0.02
C ASP A 58 -12.71 12.09 0.41
N ARG A 59 -11.91 11.28 1.10
CA ARG A 59 -10.57 11.63 1.61
C ARG A 59 -9.43 10.93 0.90
N LEU A 60 -9.71 9.99 0.01
CA LEU A 60 -8.70 9.18 -0.65
C LEU A 60 -8.42 9.71 -2.06
N ILE A 61 -7.15 9.73 -2.45
CA ILE A 61 -6.73 10.08 -3.81
C ILE A 61 -5.74 9.05 -4.34
N ALA A 62 -5.76 8.82 -5.65
CA ALA A 62 -4.77 8.02 -6.36
C ALA A 62 -3.64 8.92 -6.86
N VAL A 63 -2.40 8.60 -6.50
CA VAL A 63 -1.19 9.33 -6.89
C VAL A 63 -0.26 8.40 -7.67
N GLU A 64 0.31 8.89 -8.78
CA GLU A 64 1.30 8.12 -9.54
C GLU A 64 2.56 7.92 -8.69
N CYS A 65 3.14 6.73 -8.75
CA CYS A 65 4.32 6.38 -7.98
C CYS A 65 5.27 5.47 -8.75
N LEU A 66 6.53 5.47 -8.32
CA LEU A 66 7.51 4.44 -8.64
C LEU A 66 7.57 3.44 -7.50
N TYR A 67 7.68 2.15 -7.79
CA TYR A 67 7.81 1.15 -6.75
C TYR A 67 8.77 0.01 -7.13
N LYS A 68 9.27 -0.68 -6.10
CA LYS A 68 10.00 -1.94 -6.24
C LYS A 68 9.11 -3.07 -5.77
N LYS A 69 8.90 -4.08 -6.62
CA LYS A 69 8.14 -5.28 -6.26
C LYS A 69 8.73 -5.96 -5.03
N SER A 70 7.85 -6.46 -4.18
CA SER A 70 8.19 -7.32 -3.06
C SER A 70 7.76 -8.74 -3.35
N ASN A 71 8.57 -9.71 -2.94
CA ASN A 71 8.18 -11.11 -2.86
C ASN A 71 7.56 -11.45 -1.48
N LEU A 72 7.50 -10.47 -0.58
CA LEU A 72 6.88 -10.61 0.73
C LEU A 72 5.35 -10.64 0.56
N CYS A 73 4.71 -11.71 1.01
CA CYS A 73 3.26 -11.89 0.98
C CYS A 73 2.66 -12.09 2.38
N TYR A 74 3.43 -11.81 3.44
CA TYR A 74 3.01 -11.98 4.83
C TYR A 74 3.15 -10.68 5.63
N LEU A 75 2.46 -10.64 6.76
CA LEU A 75 2.56 -9.65 7.83
C LEU A 75 3.08 -10.33 9.08
N GLN A 76 3.81 -9.60 9.90
CA GLN A 76 4.28 -10.04 11.21
C GLN A 76 3.59 -9.18 12.27
N ASP A 77 2.98 -9.81 13.26
CA ASP A 77 2.38 -9.09 14.38
C ASP A 77 3.45 -8.62 15.39
N ILE A 78 3.01 -7.89 16.42
CA ILE A 78 3.88 -7.38 17.49
C ILE A 78 4.57 -8.49 18.30
N SER A 79 4.06 -9.72 18.24
CA SER A 79 4.63 -10.91 18.90
C SER A 79 5.61 -11.66 18.00
N GLY A 80 5.82 -11.21 16.77
CA GLY A 80 6.71 -11.83 15.79
C GLY A 80 6.06 -12.94 14.96
N ARG A 81 4.76 -13.23 15.13
CA ARG A 81 4.05 -14.27 14.37
C ARG A 81 3.73 -13.77 12.97
N LYS A 82 3.98 -14.62 11.97
CA LYS A 82 3.69 -14.33 10.56
C LYS A 82 2.29 -14.82 10.19
N SER A 83 1.55 -13.98 9.49
CA SER A 83 0.23 -14.28 8.93
C SER A 83 0.22 -13.92 7.45
N ASP A 84 -0.31 -14.82 6.63
CA ASP A 84 -0.44 -14.58 5.19
C ASP A 84 -1.45 -13.47 4.91
N ILE A 85 -1.20 -12.70 3.86
CA ILE A 85 -2.13 -11.68 3.39
C ILE A 85 -3.25 -12.39 2.64
N SER A 86 -4.40 -12.51 3.30
CA SER A 86 -5.57 -13.25 2.78
C SER A 86 -6.38 -12.49 1.74
N TYR A 87 -6.20 -11.17 1.65
CA TYR A 87 -6.93 -10.32 0.71
C TYR A 87 -6.08 -9.15 0.22
N LEU A 88 -6.19 -8.91 -1.09
CA LEU A 88 -5.66 -7.72 -1.74
C LEU A 88 -6.73 -7.17 -2.67
N PRO A 89 -6.93 -5.84 -2.73
CA PRO A 89 -7.77 -5.25 -3.76
C PRO A 89 -7.31 -5.67 -5.16
N ILE A 90 -8.28 -5.87 -6.06
CA ILE A 90 -8.02 -6.21 -7.46
C ILE A 90 -7.04 -5.19 -8.08
N GLY A 91 -6.13 -5.70 -8.90
CA GLY A 91 -5.16 -4.87 -9.63
C GLY A 91 -3.97 -4.39 -8.82
N THR A 92 -3.77 -4.89 -7.59
CA THR A 92 -2.62 -4.52 -6.74
C THR A 92 -1.42 -5.46 -6.91
N ASP A 93 -0.22 -4.91 -6.70
CA ASP A 93 1.04 -5.62 -6.48
C ASP A 93 1.59 -5.28 -5.09
N PHE A 94 2.40 -6.19 -4.55
CA PHE A 94 3.20 -5.93 -3.36
C PHE A 94 4.48 -5.17 -3.70
N ALA A 95 4.81 -4.20 -2.86
CA ALA A 95 5.97 -3.33 -3.00
C ALA A 95 6.80 -3.28 -1.72
N SER A 96 8.13 -3.35 -1.87
CA SER A 96 9.10 -3.20 -0.77
C SER A 96 9.54 -1.75 -0.61
N GLU A 97 9.23 -0.91 -1.58
CA GLU A 97 9.56 0.51 -1.63
C GLU A 97 8.59 1.21 -2.58
N VAL A 98 8.10 2.39 -2.19
CA VAL A 98 7.21 3.24 -3.00
C VAL A 98 7.71 4.68 -2.92
N THR A 99 7.75 5.38 -4.05
CA THR A 99 8.09 6.80 -4.17
C THR A 99 6.96 7.50 -4.92
N CYS A 100 6.19 8.37 -4.25
CA CYS A 100 5.12 9.13 -4.89
C CYS A 100 5.72 10.27 -5.75
N LEU A 101 5.15 10.49 -6.94
CA LEU A 101 5.65 11.43 -7.95
C LEU A 101 4.94 12.79 -7.93
N GLU A 102 4.47 13.25 -6.75
CA GLU A 102 3.80 14.55 -6.57
C GLU A 102 4.55 15.71 -7.25
#